data_AF-A0AAU0M108-F1
#
_entry.id   AF-A0AAU0M108-F1
#
_cell.length_a   1.000
_cell.length_b   1.000
_cell.length_c   1.000
_cell.angle_alpha   90.00
_cell.angle_beta   90.00
_cell.angle_gamma   90.00
#
_symmetry.space_group_name_H-M   'P 1'
#
loop_
_entity.id
_entity.type
_entity.pdbx_description
1 polymer ?
#
loop_
_entity_poly.entity_id
_entity_poly.type
_entity_poly.pdbx_seq_one_letter_code
_entity_poly.pdbx_strand_id
1 'polypeptide(L)'
;MITDANYFYLSDLLGTLFFAISGTLSAKRKDIDIFGAAFLGFVTAIGGGSMRDVFLNLRPVWVNDSNYLIAIFLGILIAIIFNKQLYGYYRTLTLFDAIGISFFTILGVQKSLNYESNTYAAIIFGMFTAVCGGMTRDVLLNETPLIFKKEVYATACLGGGLMYILLVHLDLDISWAAFIGAAVVFLIRMTAVKYRLYLPRLD
;
A
#
# COMPACT_ATOMS: atom_id res chain seq x y z
N MET A 1 -16.20 18.00 -2.83
CA MET A 1 -15.75 18.08 -1.42
C MET A 1 -16.21 16.90 -0.57
N ILE A 2 -17.52 16.68 -0.34
CA ILE A 2 -18.02 15.53 0.45
C ILE A 2 -17.78 14.19 -0.29
N THR A 3 -17.97 14.17 -1.61
CA THR A 3 -17.70 13.01 -2.47
C THR A 3 -16.23 12.60 -2.45
N ASP A 4 -15.33 13.57 -2.49
CA ASP A 4 -13.88 13.32 -2.52
C ASP A 4 -13.38 12.79 -1.18
N ALA A 5 -13.86 13.37 -0.07
CA ALA A 5 -13.56 12.89 1.27
C ALA A 5 -14.00 11.42 1.45
N ASN A 6 -15.19 11.07 0.96
CA ASN A 6 -15.69 9.69 1.00
C ASN A 6 -14.85 8.75 0.12
N TYR A 7 -14.41 9.20 -1.07
CA TYR A 7 -13.57 8.41 -1.96
C TYR A 7 -12.23 8.05 -1.31
N PHE A 8 -11.53 9.04 -0.74
CA PHE A 8 -10.24 8.79 -0.07
C PHE A 8 -10.41 7.93 1.17
N TYR A 9 -11.46 8.16 1.95
CA TYR A 9 -11.74 7.35 3.14
C TYR A 9 -11.99 5.88 2.81
N LEU A 10 -12.83 5.61 1.80
CA LEU A 10 -13.08 4.23 1.34
C LEU A 10 -11.82 3.60 0.75
N SER A 11 -11.02 4.37 0.02
CA SER A 11 -9.74 3.91 -0.53
C SER A 11 -8.73 3.55 0.57
N ASP A 12 -8.70 4.29 1.68
CA ASP A 12 -7.81 4.02 2.82
C ASP A 12 -8.23 2.73 3.55
N LEU A 13 -9.54 2.54 3.78
CA LEU A 13 -10.06 1.28 4.33
C LEU A 13 -9.80 0.08 3.41
N LEU A 14 -9.98 0.23 2.10
CA LEU A 14 -9.69 -0.83 1.13
C LEU A 14 -8.19 -1.15 1.07
N GLY A 15 -7.33 -0.14 1.02
CA GLY A 15 -5.87 -0.32 1.06
C GLY A 15 -5.43 -1.05 2.33
N THR A 16 -5.96 -0.65 3.48
CA THR A 16 -5.74 -1.28 4.78
C THR A 16 -6.17 -2.76 4.75
N LEU A 17 -7.35 -3.06 4.22
CA LEU A 17 -7.87 -4.43 4.08
C LEU A 17 -6.96 -5.28 3.17
N PHE A 18 -6.55 -4.77 2.01
CA PHE A 18 -5.69 -5.50 1.09
C PHE A 18 -4.28 -5.75 1.63
N PHE A 19 -3.71 -4.81 2.37
CA PHE A 19 -2.45 -5.05 3.08
C PHE A 19 -2.59 -6.04 4.23
N ALA A 20 -3.72 -6.06 4.95
CA ALA A 20 -3.97 -7.08 5.95
C ALA A 20 -4.01 -8.49 5.32
N ILE A 21 -4.65 -8.63 4.16
CA ILE A 21 -4.65 -9.89 3.40
C ILE A 21 -3.23 -10.26 2.97
N SER A 22 -2.50 -9.32 2.34
CA SER A 22 -1.14 -9.53 1.84
C SER A 22 -0.18 -9.95 2.98
N GLY A 23 -0.21 -9.24 4.11
CA GLY A 23 0.60 -9.53 5.28
C GLY A 23 0.30 -10.90 5.87
N THR A 24 -0.98 -11.22 6.07
CA THR A 24 -1.40 -12.52 6.64
C THR A 24 -0.97 -13.69 5.76
N LEU A 25 -1.14 -13.59 4.44
CA LEU A 25 -0.76 -14.64 3.49
C LEU A 25 0.76 -14.85 3.42
N SER A 26 1.57 -13.85 3.80
CA SER A 26 3.03 -13.92 3.76
C SER A 26 3.60 -14.83 4.85
N ALA A 27 2.86 -15.08 5.93
CA ALA A 27 3.28 -15.93 7.04
C ALA A 27 3.35 -17.43 6.71
N LYS A 28 2.66 -17.89 5.66
CA LYS A 28 2.47 -19.32 5.34
C LYS A 28 3.75 -20.08 4.99
N ARG A 29 4.85 -19.39 4.69
CA ARG A 29 6.15 -20.00 4.32
C ARG A 29 7.16 -20.08 5.48
N LYS A 30 6.76 -19.73 6.70
CA LYS A 30 7.70 -19.40 7.80
C LYS A 30 7.39 -20.12 9.13
N ASP A 31 6.61 -21.21 9.10
CA ASP A 31 6.17 -21.96 10.29
C ASP A 31 5.54 -21.06 11.38
N ILE A 32 4.90 -19.97 10.95
CA ILE A 32 4.22 -19.01 11.82
C ILE A 32 2.80 -19.52 12.10
N ASP A 33 2.38 -19.45 13.37
CA ASP A 33 1.03 -19.80 13.79
C ASP A 33 -0.03 -18.78 13.32
N ILE A 34 -1.30 -19.10 13.54
CA ILE A 34 -2.40 -18.24 13.08
C ILE A 34 -2.34 -16.85 13.72
N PHE A 35 -1.95 -16.77 15.00
CA PHE A 35 -1.82 -15.50 15.69
C PHE A 35 -0.71 -14.64 15.08
N GLY A 36 0.48 -15.22 14.87
CA GLY A 36 1.59 -14.53 14.22
C GLY A 36 1.25 -14.10 12.79
N ALA A 37 0.50 -14.90 12.04
CA ALA A 37 0.01 -14.54 10.71
C ALA A 37 -0.96 -13.33 10.78
N ALA A 38 -1.90 -13.35 11.72
CA ALA A 38 -2.83 -12.24 11.95
C ALA A 38 -2.09 -10.96 12.38
N PHE A 39 -1.12 -11.07 13.28
CA PHE A 39 -0.29 -9.95 13.72
C PHE A 39 0.53 -9.36 12.57
N LEU A 40 1.09 -10.20 11.71
CA LEU A 40 1.81 -9.76 10.51
C LEU A 40 0.87 -9.00 9.55
N GLY A 41 -0.35 -9.51 9.33
CA GLY A 41 -1.41 -8.81 8.61
C GLY A 41 -1.71 -7.43 9.20
N PHE A 42 -1.91 -7.36 10.51
CA PHE A 42 -2.16 -6.12 11.23
C PHE A 42 -1.03 -5.10 11.04
N VAL A 43 0.23 -5.49 11.30
CA VAL A 43 1.38 -4.58 11.17
C VAL A 43 1.60 -4.14 9.72
N THR A 44 1.39 -5.02 8.74
CA THR A 44 1.49 -4.66 7.31
C THR A 44 0.46 -3.60 6.94
N ALA A 45 -0.78 -3.73 7.44
CA ALA A 45 -1.88 -2.84 7.14
C ALA A 45 -1.70 -1.44 7.74
N ILE A 46 -1.26 -1.35 9.00
CA ILE A 46 -1.13 -0.05 9.68
C ILE A 46 0.25 0.59 9.51
N GLY A 47 1.29 -0.18 9.18
CA GLY A 47 2.69 0.25 9.29
C GLY A 47 2.99 1.49 8.47
N GLY A 48 2.67 1.46 7.17
CA GLY A 48 2.90 2.58 6.25
C GLY A 48 2.15 3.84 6.65
N GLY A 49 0.84 3.72 6.87
CA GLY A 49 -0.02 4.84 7.28
C GLY A 49 0.35 5.43 8.64
N SER A 50 0.76 4.59 9.60
CA SER A 50 1.19 5.05 10.93
C SER A 50 2.51 5.81 10.86
N MET A 51 3.50 5.33 10.11
CA MET A 51 4.77 6.04 9.92
C MET A 51 4.55 7.40 9.23
N ARG A 52 3.72 7.41 8.18
CA ARG A 52 3.27 8.65 7.51
C ARG A 52 2.67 9.63 8.51
N ASP A 53 1.71 9.18 9.31
CA ASP A 53 0.98 10.03 10.23
C ASP A 53 1.91 10.60 11.31
N VAL A 54 2.78 9.78 11.90
CA VAL A 54 3.77 10.24 12.90
C VAL A 54 4.71 11.28 12.32
N PHE A 55 5.21 11.10 11.10
CA PHE A 55 6.08 12.06 10.43
C PHE A 55 5.36 13.38 10.08
N LEU A 56 4.05 13.35 9.86
CA LEU A 56 3.22 14.55 9.72
C LEU A 56 2.77 15.13 11.07
N ASN A 57 3.32 14.63 12.19
CA ASN A 57 2.94 15.01 13.55
C ASN A 57 1.46 14.76 13.87
N LEU A 58 0.93 13.63 13.38
CA LEU A 58 -0.44 13.19 13.57
C LEU A 58 -0.49 11.89 14.35
N ARG A 59 -1.61 11.68 15.03
CA ARG A 59 -1.93 10.39 15.63
C ARG A 59 -2.36 9.41 14.53
N PRO A 60 -1.85 8.16 14.51
CA PRO A 60 -2.23 7.17 13.50
C PRO A 60 -3.75 6.97 13.42
N VAL A 61 -4.30 6.94 12.21
CA VAL A 61 -5.77 6.96 12.01
C VAL A 61 -6.49 5.82 12.72
N TRP A 62 -5.92 4.61 12.71
CA TRP A 62 -6.51 3.41 13.34
C TRP A 62 -6.70 3.53 14.86
N VAL A 63 -6.01 4.47 15.50
CA VAL A 63 -6.15 4.73 16.94
C VAL A 63 -7.41 5.56 17.22
N ASN A 64 -7.82 6.42 16.29
CA ASN A 64 -8.98 7.28 16.43
C ASN A 64 -10.24 6.70 15.79
N ASP A 65 -10.09 5.85 14.78
CA ASP A 65 -11.18 5.31 13.98
C ASP A 65 -11.19 3.78 13.97
N SER A 66 -12.20 3.20 14.63
CA SER A 66 -12.38 1.76 14.76
C SER A 66 -12.69 1.05 13.44
N ASN A 67 -13.12 1.77 12.40
CA ASN A 67 -13.39 1.17 11.08
C ASN A 67 -12.13 0.57 10.44
N TYR A 68 -10.96 1.13 10.74
CA TYR A 68 -9.68 0.56 10.31
C TYR A 68 -9.43 -0.79 10.97
N LEU A 69 -9.72 -0.93 12.26
CA LEU A 69 -9.59 -2.21 12.97
C LEU A 69 -10.54 -3.27 12.39
N ILE A 70 -11.75 -2.87 12.01
CA ILE A 70 -12.71 -3.75 11.34
C ILE A 70 -12.18 -4.17 9.96
N ALA A 71 -11.66 -3.24 9.16
CA ALA A 71 -11.10 -3.54 7.84
C ALA A 71 -9.90 -4.51 7.93
N ILE A 72 -9.03 -4.33 8.92
CA ILE A 72 -7.91 -5.23 9.18
C ILE A 72 -8.40 -6.62 9.57
N PHE A 73 -9.35 -6.69 10.52
CA PHE A 73 -9.92 -7.96 10.97
C PHE A 73 -10.57 -8.73 9.82
N LEU A 74 -11.34 -8.05 8.97
CA LEU A 74 -11.94 -8.65 7.78
C LEU A 74 -10.88 -9.15 6.79
N GLY A 75 -9.82 -8.36 6.54
CA GLY A 75 -8.71 -8.78 5.69
C GLY A 75 -7.99 -10.03 6.20
N ILE A 76 -7.71 -10.09 7.50
CA ILE A 76 -7.12 -11.27 8.15
C ILE A 76 -8.06 -12.48 8.01
N LEU A 77 -9.35 -12.30 8.28
CA LEU A 77 -10.34 -13.36 8.19
C LEU A 77 -10.45 -13.92 6.77
N ILE A 78 -10.48 -13.05 5.76
CA ILE A 78 -10.47 -13.42 4.34
C ILE A 78 -9.20 -14.24 4.03
N ALA A 79 -8.04 -13.77 4.46
CA ALA A 79 -6.77 -14.46 4.21
C ALA A 79 -6.73 -15.86 4.84
N ILE A 80 -7.25 -16.02 6.06
CA ILE A 80 -7.26 -17.31 6.77
C ILE A 80 -8.29 -18.28 6.16
N ILE A 81 -9.52 -17.84 5.92
CA ILE A 81 -10.61 -18.69 5.40
C ILE A 81 -10.28 -19.15 3.97
N PHE A 82 -9.86 -18.22 3.11
CA PHE A 82 -9.59 -18.50 1.71
C PHE A 82 -8.12 -18.85 1.45
N ASN A 83 -7.38 -19.27 2.47
CA ASN A 83 -5.93 -19.50 2.35
C ASN A 83 -5.58 -20.57 1.31
N LYS A 84 -6.45 -21.54 1.03
CA LYS A 84 -6.18 -22.61 0.05
C LYS A 84 -6.36 -22.10 -1.37
N GLN A 85 -7.40 -21.29 -1.60
CA GLN A 85 -7.75 -20.69 -2.88
C GLN A 85 -6.79 -19.56 -3.24
N LEU A 86 -6.41 -18.73 -2.27
CA LEU A 86 -5.54 -17.57 -2.48
C LEU A 86 -4.07 -17.98 -2.62
N TYR A 87 -3.61 -19.03 -1.93
CA TYR A 87 -2.19 -19.42 -1.92
C TYR A 87 -1.73 -20.17 -3.18
N GLY A 88 -2.65 -20.73 -3.98
CA GLY A 88 -2.31 -21.48 -5.20
C GLY A 88 -1.48 -20.69 -6.21
N TYR A 89 -1.41 -19.36 -6.09
CA TYR A 89 -0.67 -18.49 -6.99
C TYR A 89 0.18 -17.50 -6.17
N TYR A 90 1.50 -17.58 -6.31
CA TYR A 90 2.43 -16.49 -5.91
C TYR A 90 1.95 -15.11 -6.40
N ARG A 91 1.22 -15.10 -7.53
CA ARG A 91 0.55 -13.93 -8.11
C ARG A 91 -0.47 -13.28 -7.18
N THR A 92 -1.11 -14.02 -6.27
CA THR A 92 -2.18 -13.49 -5.41
C THR A 92 -1.66 -12.57 -4.31
N LEU A 93 -0.54 -12.92 -3.68
CA LEU A 93 0.13 -12.05 -2.70
C LEU A 93 0.57 -10.75 -3.39
N THR A 94 1.26 -10.89 -4.51
CA THR A 94 1.71 -9.74 -5.31
C THR A 94 0.56 -8.88 -5.81
N LEU A 95 -0.59 -9.48 -6.12
CA LEU A 95 -1.79 -8.74 -6.52
C LEU A 95 -2.33 -7.89 -5.38
N PHE A 96 -2.57 -8.47 -4.19
CA PHE A 96 -3.07 -7.70 -3.04
C PHE A 96 -2.08 -6.64 -2.59
N ASP A 97 -0.78 -6.95 -2.64
CA ASP A 97 0.28 -5.97 -2.38
C ASP A 97 0.24 -4.82 -3.40
N ALA A 98 0.13 -5.12 -4.69
CA ALA A 98 0.04 -4.12 -5.76
C ALA A 98 -1.19 -3.21 -5.62
N ILE A 99 -2.32 -3.74 -5.17
CA ILE A 99 -3.54 -2.96 -4.87
C ILE A 99 -3.34 -2.10 -3.62
N GLY A 100 -2.73 -2.66 -2.56
CA GLY A 100 -2.43 -1.90 -1.35
C GLY A 100 -1.52 -0.70 -1.63
N ILE A 101 -0.41 -0.91 -2.35
CA ILE A 101 0.52 0.18 -2.68
C ILE A 101 -0.09 1.21 -3.63
N SER A 102 -1.01 0.82 -4.53
CA SER A 102 -1.64 1.79 -5.43
C SER A 102 -2.51 2.79 -4.67
N PHE A 103 -3.34 2.33 -3.74
CA PHE A 103 -4.13 3.20 -2.87
C PHE A 103 -3.23 4.04 -1.96
N PHE A 104 -2.30 3.40 -1.24
CA PHE A 104 -1.48 4.11 -0.25
C PHE A 104 -0.50 5.10 -0.85
N THR A 105 -0.06 4.88 -2.10
CA THR A 105 0.74 5.87 -2.82
C THR A 105 -0.04 7.17 -2.92
N ILE A 106 -1.24 7.12 -3.50
CA ILE A 106 -2.04 8.31 -3.76
C ILE A 106 -2.56 8.95 -2.47
N LEU A 107 -3.00 8.13 -1.50
CA LEU A 107 -3.41 8.62 -0.18
C LEU A 107 -2.26 9.29 0.55
N GLY A 108 -1.05 8.74 0.45
CA GLY A 108 0.14 9.33 1.05
C GLY A 108 0.50 10.66 0.40
N VAL A 109 0.46 10.76 -0.94
CA VAL A 109 0.65 12.04 -1.65
C VAL A 109 -0.39 13.06 -1.20
N GLN A 110 -1.67 12.70 -1.30
CA GLN A 110 -2.77 13.62 -0.99
C GLN A 110 -2.76 14.09 0.47
N LYS A 111 -2.52 13.16 1.41
CA LYS A 111 -2.43 13.54 2.82
C LYS A 111 -1.24 14.47 3.04
N SER A 112 -0.08 14.20 2.46
CA SER A 112 1.09 15.08 2.61
C SER A 112 0.83 16.51 2.11
N LEU A 113 0.16 16.65 0.96
CA LEU A 113 -0.22 17.96 0.42
C LEU A 113 -1.18 18.70 1.36
N ASN A 114 -2.15 18.00 1.94
CA ASN A 114 -3.09 18.58 2.90
C ASN A 114 -2.41 19.08 4.19
N TYR A 115 -1.20 18.59 4.50
CA TYR A 115 -0.37 19.05 5.61
C TYR A 115 0.82 19.88 5.11
N GLU A 116 0.61 20.66 4.04
CA GLU A 116 1.51 21.71 3.52
C GLU A 116 2.90 21.22 3.12
N SER A 117 3.06 19.93 2.84
CA SER A 117 4.30 19.41 2.25
C SER A 117 4.45 19.94 0.82
N ASN A 118 5.69 20.27 0.41
CA ASN A 118 5.95 20.62 -0.98
C ASN A 118 5.64 19.42 -1.92
N THR A 119 5.36 19.71 -3.19
CA THR A 119 4.91 18.70 -4.17
C THR A 119 5.88 17.53 -4.33
N TYR A 120 7.19 17.79 -4.35
CA TYR A 120 8.20 16.75 -4.51
C TYR A 120 8.27 15.83 -3.28
N ALA A 121 8.25 16.42 -2.08
CA ALA A 121 8.20 15.70 -0.83
C ALA A 121 6.91 14.87 -0.73
N ALA A 122 5.77 15.40 -1.15
CA ALA A 122 4.51 14.67 -1.16
C ALA A 122 4.57 13.41 -2.04
N ILE A 123 5.17 13.47 -3.23
CA ILE A 123 5.36 12.29 -4.10
C ILE A 123 6.23 11.24 -3.41
N ILE A 124 7.37 11.66 -2.84
CA ILE A 124 8.29 10.76 -2.12
C ILE A 124 7.58 10.14 -0.91
N PHE A 125 6.80 10.93 -0.18
CA PHE A 125 6.10 10.48 1.02
C PHE A 125 4.93 9.56 0.69
N GLY A 126 4.27 9.76 -0.45
CA GLY A 126 3.33 8.80 -1.02
C GLY A 126 3.97 7.44 -1.26
N MET A 127 5.10 7.41 -1.97
CA MET A 127 5.89 6.19 -2.14
C MET A 127 6.30 5.59 -0.79
N PHE A 128 6.86 6.40 0.12
CA PHE A 128 7.30 5.96 1.44
C PHE A 128 6.17 5.29 2.24
N THR A 129 4.99 5.91 2.27
CA THR A 129 3.79 5.37 2.92
C THR A 129 3.44 4.01 2.36
N ALA A 130 3.40 3.90 1.02
CA ALA A 130 3.02 2.67 0.35
C ALA A 130 4.00 1.53 0.62
N VAL A 131 5.32 1.79 0.54
CA VAL A 131 6.33 0.74 0.65
C VAL A 131 6.59 0.32 2.10
N CYS A 132 6.41 1.20 3.09
CA CYS A 132 6.76 0.90 4.48
C CYS A 132 5.91 -0.20 5.11
N GLY A 133 4.64 -0.37 4.70
CA GLY A 133 3.80 -1.47 5.16
C GLY A 133 4.40 -2.83 4.78
N GLY A 134 4.64 -3.04 3.48
CA GLY A 134 5.28 -4.25 2.95
C GLY A 134 6.74 -4.42 3.44
N MET A 135 7.48 -3.33 3.62
CA MET A 135 8.83 -3.39 4.17
C MET A 135 8.84 -3.89 5.61
N THR A 136 7.94 -3.39 6.47
CA THR A 136 7.85 -3.83 7.87
C THR A 136 7.54 -5.33 7.95
N ARG A 137 6.61 -5.79 7.10
CA ARG A 137 6.31 -7.22 6.93
C ARG A 137 7.55 -8.03 6.57
N ASP A 138 8.27 -7.61 5.53
CA ASP A 138 9.41 -8.37 5.01
C ASP A 138 10.54 -8.44 6.05
N VAL A 139 10.81 -7.33 6.78
CA VAL A 139 11.79 -7.30 7.87
C VAL A 139 11.39 -8.25 9.00
N LEU A 140 10.12 -8.27 9.43
CA LEU A 140 9.63 -9.19 10.46
C LEU A 140 9.73 -10.66 10.04
N LEU A 141 9.65 -10.95 8.73
CA LEU A 141 9.85 -12.28 8.17
C LEU A 141 11.33 -12.65 7.93
N ASN A 142 12.26 -11.76 8.30
CA ASN A 142 13.68 -11.87 8.00
C ASN A 142 13.96 -12.09 6.51
N GLU A 143 13.25 -11.36 5.66
CA GLU A 143 13.40 -11.34 4.21
C GLU A 143 13.91 -9.98 3.75
N THR A 144 14.70 -9.95 2.68
CA THR A 144 15.05 -8.66 2.05
C THR A 144 13.77 -8.00 1.51
N PRO A 145 13.44 -6.77 1.94
CA PRO A 145 12.25 -6.05 1.49
C PRO A 145 12.15 -5.91 -0.02
N LEU A 146 10.93 -5.95 -0.57
CA LEU A 146 10.67 -5.82 -2.01
C LEU A 146 11.30 -4.56 -2.64
N ILE A 147 11.37 -3.45 -1.90
CA ILE A 147 12.00 -2.21 -2.38
C ILE A 147 13.50 -2.37 -2.70
N PHE A 148 14.20 -3.27 -2.01
CA PHE A 148 15.62 -3.55 -2.24
C PHE A 148 15.85 -4.70 -3.23
N LYS A 149 14.78 -5.40 -3.62
CA LYS A 149 14.86 -6.43 -4.66
C LYS A 149 14.81 -5.76 -6.04
N LYS A 150 15.26 -6.51 -7.05
CA LYS A 150 15.09 -6.13 -8.46
C LYS A 150 13.61 -6.14 -8.80
N GLU A 151 12.84 -5.13 -8.44
CA GLU A 151 11.46 -5.02 -8.89
C GLU A 151 11.09 -3.56 -9.10
N VAL A 152 10.24 -3.32 -10.11
CA VAL A 152 9.60 -2.02 -10.32
C VAL A 152 8.58 -1.84 -9.19
N TYR A 153 9.03 -1.44 -8.00
CA TYR A 153 8.21 -1.29 -6.79
C TYR A 153 8.03 0.18 -6.41
N ALA A 154 9.09 0.79 -5.87
CA ALA A 154 9.10 2.21 -5.53
C ALA A 154 8.93 3.11 -6.77
N THR A 155 9.52 2.73 -7.90
CA THR A 155 9.40 3.47 -9.16
C THR A 155 7.97 3.49 -9.72
N ALA A 156 7.18 2.42 -9.50
CA ALA A 156 5.76 2.42 -9.84
C ALA A 156 4.99 3.47 -9.01
N CYS A 157 5.30 3.55 -7.71
CA CYS A 157 4.69 4.52 -6.80
C CYS A 157 5.05 5.96 -7.20
N LEU A 158 6.33 6.22 -7.51
CA LEU A 158 6.76 7.52 -8.01
C LEU A 158 6.05 7.91 -9.31
N GLY A 159 5.91 6.98 -10.26
CA GLY A 159 5.20 7.21 -11.52
C GLY A 159 3.72 7.55 -11.32
N GLY A 160 3.01 6.80 -10.47
CA GLY A 160 1.61 7.09 -10.17
C GLY A 160 1.40 8.36 -9.35
N GLY A 161 2.29 8.66 -8.40
CA GLY A 161 2.28 9.92 -7.65
C GLY A 161 2.52 11.13 -8.56
N LEU A 162 3.47 11.04 -9.49
CA LEU A 162 3.69 12.08 -10.49
C LEU A 162 2.49 12.26 -11.42
N MET A 163 1.88 11.17 -11.88
CA MET A 163 0.66 11.23 -12.70
C MET A 163 -0.48 11.92 -11.95
N TYR A 164 -0.69 11.57 -10.68
CA TYR A 164 -1.70 12.21 -9.84
C TYR A 164 -1.49 13.73 -9.77
N ILE A 165 -0.27 14.18 -9.45
CA ILE A 165 0.07 15.59 -9.39
C ILE A 165 -0.18 16.27 -10.74
N LEU A 166 0.25 15.66 -11.86
CA LEU A 166 0.06 16.22 -13.19
C LEU A 166 -1.42 16.42 -13.53
N LEU A 167 -2.26 15.43 -13.23
CA LEU A 167 -3.71 15.51 -13.48
C LEU A 167 -4.39 16.58 -12.63
N VAL A 168 -3.97 16.73 -11.37
CA VAL A 168 -4.45 17.82 -10.50
C VAL A 168 -4.04 19.19 -11.05
N HIS A 169 -2.83 19.33 -11.61
CA HIS A 169 -2.40 20.58 -12.27
C HIS A 169 -3.15 20.88 -13.58
N LEU A 170 -3.78 19.87 -14.18
CA LEU A 170 -4.63 20.02 -15.37
C LEU A 170 -6.11 20.26 -15.00
N ASP A 171 -6.37 20.68 -13.75
CA ASP A 171 -7.70 20.95 -13.20
C ASP A 171 -8.66 19.75 -13.27
N LEU A 172 -8.13 18.51 -13.31
CA LEU A 172 -8.96 17.32 -13.21
C LEU A 172 -9.48 17.18 -11.78
N ASP A 173 -10.72 16.70 -11.66
CA ASP A 173 -11.32 16.34 -10.38
C ASP A 173 -10.39 15.42 -9.56
N ILE A 174 -10.24 15.74 -8.27
CA ILE A 174 -9.27 15.12 -7.37
C ILE A 174 -9.52 13.61 -7.24
N SER A 175 -10.79 13.18 -7.18
CA SER A 175 -11.14 11.76 -7.07
C SER A 175 -10.77 11.00 -8.34
N TRP A 176 -11.00 11.60 -9.51
CA TRP A 176 -10.59 11.02 -10.79
C TRP A 176 -9.07 11.00 -10.97
N ALA A 177 -8.38 12.08 -10.62
CA ALA A 177 -6.92 12.12 -10.63
C ALA A 177 -6.35 11.01 -9.73
N ALA A 178 -6.92 10.85 -8.53
CA ALA A 178 -6.51 9.82 -7.57
C ALA A 178 -6.71 8.41 -8.12
N PHE A 179 -7.88 8.14 -8.72
CA PHE A 179 -8.18 6.86 -9.35
C PHE A 179 -7.21 6.53 -10.48
N ILE A 180 -6.94 7.49 -11.38
CA ILE A 180 -6.01 7.29 -12.50
C ILE A 180 -4.58 7.09 -11.99
N GLY A 181 -4.14 7.88 -11.01
CA GLY A 181 -2.83 7.72 -10.38
C GLY A 181 -2.65 6.33 -9.77
N ALA A 182 -3.64 5.85 -9.01
CA ALA A 182 -3.63 4.50 -8.43
C ALA A 182 -3.64 3.42 -9.52
N ALA A 183 -4.44 3.59 -10.58
CA ALA A 183 -4.46 2.68 -11.72
C ALA A 183 -3.08 2.60 -12.41
N VAL A 184 -2.37 3.72 -12.55
CA VAL A 184 -1.00 3.75 -13.09
C VAL A 184 -0.05 2.94 -12.21
N VAL A 185 -0.06 3.12 -10.88
CA VAL A 185 0.77 2.31 -9.96
C VAL A 185 0.49 0.82 -10.16
N PHE A 186 -0.79 0.44 -10.15
CA PHE A 186 -1.22 -0.94 -10.28
C PHE A 186 -0.81 -1.55 -11.62
N LEU A 187 -1.05 -0.85 -12.74
CA LEU A 187 -0.72 -1.34 -14.08
C LEU A 187 0.80 -1.50 -14.26
N ILE A 188 1.61 -0.55 -13.76
CA ILE A 188 3.07 -0.67 -13.79
C ILE A 188 3.50 -1.91 -13.00
N ARG A 189 2.97 -2.13 -11.79
CA ARG A 189 3.30 -3.31 -10.97
C ARG A 189 2.92 -4.61 -11.65
N MET A 190 1.69 -4.73 -12.14
CA MET A 190 1.22 -5.96 -12.77
C MET A 190 1.98 -6.27 -14.05
N THR A 191 2.33 -5.24 -14.83
CA THR A 191 3.17 -5.37 -16.02
C THR A 191 4.58 -5.83 -15.64
N ALA A 192 5.19 -5.19 -14.64
CA ALA A 192 6.54 -5.55 -14.18
C ALA A 192 6.61 -6.99 -13.67
N VAL A 193 5.61 -7.44 -12.92
CA VAL A 193 5.55 -8.81 -12.39
C VAL A 193 5.28 -9.82 -13.52
N LYS A 194 4.40 -9.51 -14.47
CA LYS A 194 4.06 -10.38 -15.59
C LYS A 194 5.25 -10.58 -16.54
N TYR A 195 5.96 -9.51 -16.87
CA TYR A 195 7.09 -9.53 -17.80
C TYR A 195 8.46 -9.66 -17.11
N ARG A 196 8.49 -9.81 -15.78
CA ARG A 196 9.72 -9.91 -14.98
C ARG A 196 10.68 -8.75 -15.26
N LEU A 197 10.15 -7.52 -15.25
CA LEU A 197 10.93 -6.31 -15.48
C LEU A 197 11.76 -5.97 -14.25
N TYR A 198 13.03 -5.66 -14.48
CA TYR A 198 14.02 -5.41 -13.44
C TYR A 198 14.77 -4.12 -13.71
N LEU A 199 15.12 -3.39 -12.64
CA LEU A 199 16.05 -2.27 -12.74
C LEU A 199 17.50 -2.79 -12.86
N PRO A 200 18.41 -2.02 -13.52
CA PRO A 200 19.81 -2.37 -13.62
C PRO A 200 20.47 -2.46 -12.23
N ARG A 201 21.51 -3.29 -12.12
CA ARG A 201 22.33 -3.34 -10.90
C ARG A 201 23.44 -2.31 -10.98
N LEU A 202 23.87 -1.86 -9.80
CA LEU A 202 25.18 -1.23 -9.62
C LEU A 202 26.20 -2.38 -9.55
N ASP A 203 26.63 -2.86 -10.71
CA ASP A 203 27.73 -3.83 -10.88
C ASP A 203 28.92 -3.13 -11.54
#